data_AF-A0A370G5E5-F1
#
_entry.id   AF-A0A370G5E5-F1
#
_cell.length_a   1.000
_cell.length_b   1.000
_cell.length_c   1.000
_cell.angle_alpha   90.00
_cell.angle_beta   90.00
_cell.angle_gamma   90.00
#
_symmetry.space_group_name_H-M   'P 1'
#
loop_
_entity.id
_entity.type
_entity.pdbx_description
1 polymer ?
#
loop_
_entity_poly.entity_id
_entity_poly.type
_entity_poly.pdbx_seq_one_letter_code
_entity_poly.pdbx_strand_id
1 'polypeptide(L)'
;MPEIVTKHPDIVLQLLKDAGIKCGQGEKQQILRSCPKESFCALPTGELCVFGVKNIASMTQMTAADFTGAPREISMLDWPNAVLIVVVFILGMLVGRIKRRKINR
;
A
#
# COMPACT_ATOMS: atom_id res chain seq x y z
N MET A 1 15.63 -5.43 -10.88
CA MET A 1 15.13 -4.40 -11.81
C MET A 1 14.72 -3.22 -10.90
N PRO A 2 15.17 -1.97 -11.10
CA PRO A 2 14.99 -0.95 -10.06
C PRO A 2 13.65 -0.20 -10.25
N GLU A 3 12.75 -0.32 -9.28
CA GLU A 3 11.54 0.49 -9.18
C GLU A 3 11.60 1.25 -7.84
N ILE A 4 11.24 2.53 -7.85
CA ILE A 4 11.20 3.37 -6.64
C ILE A 4 9.78 3.92 -6.48
N VAL A 5 9.28 3.90 -5.24
CA VAL A 5 8.03 4.56 -4.85
C VAL A 5 8.33 5.77 -4.01
N THR A 6 7.66 6.88 -4.29
CA THR A 6 7.76 8.11 -3.50
C THR A 6 6.41 8.81 -3.39
N LYS A 7 6.25 9.65 -2.36
CA LYS A 7 5.10 10.55 -2.23
C LYS A 7 5.12 11.68 -3.27
N HIS A 8 6.31 12.04 -3.76
CA HIS A 8 6.55 13.16 -4.68
C HIS A 8 7.33 12.69 -5.91
N PRO A 9 6.70 11.90 -6.80
CA PRO A 9 7.37 11.36 -7.99
C PRO A 9 7.82 12.46 -8.96
N ASP A 10 7.06 13.56 -9.04
CA ASP A 10 7.36 14.76 -9.80
C ASP A 10 8.69 15.40 -9.38
N ILE A 11 8.93 15.56 -8.08
CA ILE A 11 10.18 16.12 -7.55
C ILE A 11 11.36 15.19 -7.87
N VAL A 12 11.19 13.88 -7.68
CA VAL A 12 12.26 12.90 -7.98
C VAL A 12 12.58 12.89 -9.47
N LEU A 13 11.57 12.89 -10.34
CA LEU A 13 11.76 12.95 -11.79
C LEU A 13 12.47 14.26 -12.20
N GLN A 14 12.15 15.38 -11.55
CA GLN A 14 12.85 16.65 -11.79
C GLN A 14 14.30 16.59 -11.35
N LEU A 15 14.60 16.09 -10.14
CA LEU A 15 15.97 15.94 -9.66
C LEU A 15 16.82 15.05 -10.58
N LEU A 16 16.25 13.97 -11.10
CA LEU A 16 16.93 13.11 -12.06
C LEU A 16 17.19 13.82 -13.39
N LYS A 17 16.22 14.59 -13.90
CA LYS A 17 16.41 15.43 -15.11
C LYS A 17 17.50 16.47 -14.92
N ASP A 18 17.52 17.14 -13.77
CA ASP A 18 18.53 18.15 -13.43
C ASP A 18 19.93 17.52 -13.31
N ALA A 19 20.01 16.25 -12.94
CA ALA A 19 21.23 15.44 -12.97
C ALA A 19 21.60 14.91 -14.37
N GLY A 20 20.89 15.34 -15.43
CA GLY A 20 21.14 14.94 -16.81
C GLY A 20 20.58 13.56 -17.20
N ILE A 21 19.75 12.94 -16.35
CA ILE A 21 19.10 11.66 -16.64
C ILE A 21 17.87 11.90 -17.51
N LYS A 22 17.72 11.10 -18.56
CA LYS A 22 16.58 11.21 -19.47
C LYS A 22 15.35 10.53 -18.87
N CYS A 23 14.48 11.33 -18.25
CA CYS A 23 13.22 10.87 -17.67
C CYS A 23 12.00 11.42 -18.42
N GLY A 24 10.97 10.60 -18.62
CA GLY A 24 9.68 11.05 -19.18
C GLY A 24 9.71 11.40 -20.67
N GLN A 25 10.77 11.04 -21.39
CA GLN A 25 10.97 11.39 -22.80
C GLN A 25 10.62 10.24 -23.76
N GLY A 26 10.04 9.14 -23.26
CA GLY A 26 9.67 7.99 -24.08
C GLY A 26 10.86 7.23 -24.67
N GLU A 27 12.01 7.31 -23.99
CA GLU A 27 13.22 6.58 -24.38
C GLU A 27 12.99 5.06 -24.48
N LYS A 28 13.82 4.40 -25.28
CA LYS A 28 13.65 2.97 -25.57
C LYS A 28 13.84 2.14 -24.31
N GLN A 29 12.76 1.53 -23.84
CA GLN A 29 12.76 0.58 -22.74
C GLN A 29 13.30 -0.77 -23.20
N GLN A 30 14.45 -1.17 -22.68
CA GLN A 30 15.08 -2.46 -22.95
C GLN A 30 14.73 -3.46 -21.85
N ILE A 31 14.68 -3.01 -20.59
CA ILE A 31 14.49 -3.83 -19.39
C ILE A 31 13.10 -3.58 -18.78
N LEU A 32 12.69 -2.33 -18.59
CA LEU A 32 11.47 -1.89 -17.92
C LEU A 32 10.30 -1.69 -18.89
N ARG A 33 9.92 -2.74 -19.62
CA ARG A 33 8.88 -2.67 -20.68
C ARG A 33 7.47 -2.32 -20.20
N SER A 34 7.19 -2.56 -18.92
CA SER A 34 5.89 -2.25 -18.31
C SER A 34 5.86 -0.88 -17.64
N CYS A 35 6.95 -0.12 -17.72
CA CYS A 35 7.04 1.20 -17.10
C CYS A 35 6.22 2.22 -17.90
N PRO A 36 5.32 3.00 -17.28
CA PRO A 36 4.71 4.13 -17.94
C PRO A 36 5.78 5.09 -18.44
N LYS A 37 5.63 5.58 -19.68
CA LYS A 37 6.64 6.44 -20.34
C LYS A 37 7.02 7.66 -19.50
N GLU A 38 6.06 8.21 -18.77
CA GLU A 38 6.19 9.41 -17.94
C GLU A 38 7.01 9.16 -16.66
N SER A 39 6.99 7.92 -16.17
CA SER A 39 7.70 7.45 -14.97
C SER A 39 9.05 6.83 -15.27
N PHE A 40 9.35 6.58 -16.54
CA PHE A 40 10.56 5.91 -16.98
C PHE A 40 11.76 6.87 -17.07
N CYS A 41 12.90 6.43 -16.55
CA CYS A 41 14.19 7.08 -16.64
C CYS A 41 15.24 6.14 -17.24
N ALA A 42 15.93 6.60 -18.27
CA ALA A 42 17.10 5.93 -18.83
C ALA A 42 18.37 6.47 -18.17
N LEU A 43 19.03 5.63 -17.36
CA LEU A 43 20.26 5.95 -16.65
C LEU A 43 21.47 5.47 -17.48
N PRO A 44 22.68 6.02 -17.25
CA PRO A 44 23.89 5.57 -17.94
C PRO A 44 24.20 4.08 -17.73
N THR A 45 23.84 3.55 -16.55
CA THR A 45 24.12 2.16 -16.13
C THR A 45 22.90 1.26 -16.12
N GLY A 46 21.73 1.75 -16.54
CA GLY A 46 20.51 0.95 -16.53
C GLY A 46 19.23 1.75 -16.68
N GLU A 47 18.14 1.23 -16.12
CA GLU A 47 16.81 1.81 -16.24
C GLU A 47 16.18 1.93 -14.85
N LEU A 48 15.34 2.94 -14.66
CA LEU A 48 14.65 3.20 -13.40
C LEU A 48 13.21 3.63 -13.66
N CYS A 49 12.26 3.06 -12.90
CA CYS A 49 10.89 3.57 -12.83
C CYS A 49 10.66 4.31 -11.53
N VAL A 50 10.16 5.54 -11.64
CA VAL A 50 9.75 6.36 -10.49
C VAL A 50 8.23 6.40 -10.42
N PHE A 51 7.68 5.76 -9.40
CA PHE A 51 6.25 5.70 -9.15
C PHE A 51 5.83 6.59 -7.98
N GLY A 52 4.66 7.18 -8.11
CA GLY A 52 3.95 7.78 -6.98
C GLY A 52 3.24 6.73 -6.14
N VAL A 53 2.95 7.03 -4.88
CA VAL A 53 2.14 6.15 -4.00
C VAL A 53 0.78 5.75 -4.61
N LYS A 54 0.19 6.60 -5.47
CA LYS A 54 -1.07 6.30 -6.17
C LYS A 54 -0.92 5.23 -7.25
N ASN A 55 0.30 5.03 -7.75
CA ASN A 55 0.62 4.15 -8.87
C ASN A 55 1.34 2.87 -8.40
N ILE A 56 1.36 2.57 -7.09
CA ILE A 56 1.99 1.36 -6.55
C ILE A 56 1.44 0.09 -7.21
N ALA A 57 0.15 0.06 -7.53
CA ALA A 57 -0.47 -1.09 -8.20
C ALA A 57 0.07 -1.37 -9.61
N SER A 58 0.76 -0.40 -10.23
CA SER A 58 1.38 -0.57 -11.56
C SER A 58 2.83 -1.08 -11.50
N MET A 59 3.36 -1.27 -10.29
CA MET A 59 4.68 -1.87 -10.08
C MET A 59 4.66 -3.35 -10.43
N THR A 60 5.81 -3.85 -10.88
CA THR A 60 5.93 -5.27 -11.28
C THR A 60 6.79 -6.09 -10.35
N GLN A 61 7.64 -5.43 -9.56
CA GLN A 61 8.57 -6.11 -8.66
C GLN A 61 8.23 -6.00 -7.19
N MET A 62 7.37 -5.05 -6.83
CA MET A 62 6.89 -4.92 -5.45
C MET A 62 5.43 -5.34 -5.37
N THR A 63 5.17 -6.26 -4.46
CA THR A 63 3.83 -6.74 -4.12
C THR A 63 3.28 -5.98 -2.91
N ALA A 64 1.98 -6.07 -2.67
CA ALA A 64 1.38 -5.48 -1.46
C ALA A 64 2.05 -5.98 -0.17
N ALA A 65 2.51 -7.24 -0.14
CA ALA A 65 3.18 -7.82 1.02
C ALA A 65 4.51 -7.10 1.35
N ASP A 66 5.22 -6.60 0.33
CA ASP A 66 6.49 -5.88 0.49
C ASP A 66 6.30 -4.50 1.14
N PHE A 67 5.12 -3.88 0.99
CA PHE A 67 4.76 -2.61 1.63
C PHE A 67 4.18 -2.79 3.04
N THR A 68 3.81 -4.00 3.43
CA THR A 68 3.30 -4.32 4.77
C THR A 68 4.41 -4.63 5.78
N GLY A 69 5.64 -4.17 5.50
CA GLY A 69 6.85 -4.40 6.30
C GLY A 69 6.62 -4.22 7.81
N ALA A 70 6.76 -5.36 8.50
CA ALA A 70 6.36 -5.69 9.86
C ALA A 70 4.83 -5.61 10.07
N PRO A 71 4.17 -6.71 10.53
CA PRO A 71 2.97 -6.49 11.30
C PRO A 71 3.38 -5.52 12.41
N ARG A 72 2.85 -4.29 12.38
CA ARG A 72 2.43 -3.74 13.66
C ARG A 72 1.55 -4.84 14.19
N GLU A 73 2.00 -5.51 15.25
CA GLU A 73 1.17 -6.33 16.13
C GLU A 73 0.04 -5.42 16.61
N ILE A 74 -0.89 -5.07 15.72
CA ILE A 74 -2.25 -4.72 16.06
C ILE A 74 -2.84 -6.10 16.24
N SER A 75 -2.48 -6.72 17.35
CA SER A 75 -3.10 -7.95 17.79
C SER A 75 -4.56 -7.55 18.04
N MET A 76 -5.40 -7.80 17.03
CA MET A 76 -6.85 -7.59 17.13
C MET A 76 -7.43 -8.40 18.31
N LEU A 77 -6.67 -9.41 18.74
CA LEU A 77 -6.85 -10.23 19.93
C LEU A 77 -5.94 -9.81 21.11
N ASP A 78 -5.61 -8.53 21.26
CA ASP A 78 -5.03 -8.03 22.49
C ASP A 78 -6.01 -8.27 23.65
N TRP A 79 -5.49 -8.67 24.83
CA TRP A 79 -6.28 -9.00 26.01
C TRP A 79 -7.42 -7.99 26.33
N PRO A 80 -7.21 -6.66 26.24
CA PRO A 80 -8.29 -5.69 26.47
C PRO A 80 -9.41 -5.78 25.42
N ASN A 81 -9.06 -5.97 24.14
CA ASN A 81 -10.02 -6.08 23.04
C ASN A 81 -10.79 -7.40 23.12
N ALA A 82 -10.12 -8.50 23.48
CA ALA A 82 -10.76 -9.80 23.70
C ALA A 82 -11.80 -9.76 24.83
N VAL A 83 -11.45 -9.12 25.96
CA VAL A 83 -12.40 -8.91 27.07
C VAL A 83 -13.61 -8.08 26.62
N LEU A 84 -13.36 -7.00 25.86
CA LEU A 84 -14.42 -6.11 25.38
C LEU A 84 -15.40 -6.85 24.43
N ILE A 85 -14.89 -7.71 23.54
CA ILE A 85 -15.70 -8.56 22.66
C ILE A 85 -16.61 -9.49 23.48
N VAL A 86 -16.05 -10.16 24.50
CA VAL A 86 -16.83 -11.07 25.36
C VAL A 86 -17.92 -10.31 26.12
N VAL A 87 -17.61 -9.12 26.65
CA VAL A 87 -18.58 -8.28 27.37
C VAL A 87 -19.72 -7.85 26.45
N VAL A 88 -19.41 -7.36 25.24
CA VAL A 88 -20.42 -6.96 24.25
C VAL A 88 -21.30 -8.14 23.84
N PHE A 89 -20.70 -9.33 23.67
CA PHE A 89 -21.45 -10.54 23.33
C PHE A 89 -22.42 -10.97 24.44
N ILE A 90 -21.98 -10.97 25.70
CA ILE A 90 -22.83 -11.30 26.86
C ILE A 90 -23.96 -10.28 27.02
N LEU A 91 -23.67 -8.99 26.89
CA LEU A 91 -24.69 -7.94 26.93
C LEU A 91 -25.72 -8.12 25.81
N GLY A 92 -25.27 -8.41 24.59
CA GLY A 92 -26.14 -8.71 23.46
C GLY A 92 -27.06 -9.90 23.72
N MET A 93 -26.52 -11.00 24.27
CA MET A 93 -27.32 -12.17 24.67
C MET A 93 -28.34 -11.84 25.76
N LEU A 94 -27.96 -11.09 26.79
CA LEU A 94 -28.86 -10.71 27.88
C LEU A 94 -30.01 -9.83 27.38
N VAL A 95 -29.70 -8.80 26.60
CA VAL A 95 -30.71 -7.92 25.98
C VAL A 95 -31.64 -8.72 25.06
N GLY A 96 -31.07 -9.61 24.23
CA GLY A 96 -31.85 -10.51 23.37
C GLY A 96 -32.79 -11.41 24.16
N ARG A 97 -32.32 -11.96 25.28
CA ARG A 97 -33.12 -12.85 26.15
C ARG A 97 -34.23 -12.10 26.89
N ILE A 98 -33.97 -10.87 27.34
CA ILE A 98 -34.97 -10.00 27.97
C ILE A 98 -36.05 -9.60 26.94
N LYS A 99 -35.64 -9.16 25.74
CA LYS A 99 -36.58 -8.77 24.68
C LYS A 99 -37.43 -9.96 24.22
N ARG A 100 -36.84 -11.16 24.08
CA ARG A 100 -37.58 -12.38 23.75
C ARG A 100 -38.56 -12.78 24.85
N ARG A 101 -38.19 -12.67 26.13
CA ARG A 101 -39.10 -12.91 27.26
C ARG A 101 -40.26 -11.92 27.33
N LYS A 102 -40.06 -10.67 26.93
CA LYS A 102 -41.10 -9.63 26.92
C LYS A 102 -42.07 -9.75 25.74
N ILE A 103 -41.66 -10.38 24.64
CA ILE A 103 -42.52 -10.68 23.49
C ILE A 103 -43.37 -11.93 23.74
N ASN A 104 -42.86 -12.89 24.50
CA ASN A 104 -43.50 -14.19 24.75
C ASN A 104 -44.38 -14.23 26.02
N ARG A 105 -44.68 -13.07 26.60
CA ARG A 105 -45.45 -12.89 27.83
C ARG A 105 -46.50 -11.82 27.60
#